data_AF-A0AAD5KSL8-F1
#
_entry.id   AF-A0AAD5KSL8-F1
#
_cell.length_a   1.000
_cell.length_b   1.000
_cell.length_c   1.000
_cell.angle_alpha   90.00
_cell.angle_beta   90.00
_cell.angle_gamma   90.00
#
_symmetry.space_group_name_H-M   'P 1'
#
loop_
_entity.id
_entity.type
_entity.pdbx_description
1 polymer ?
#
loop_
_entity_poly.entity_id
_entity_poly.type
_entity_poly.pdbx_seq_one_letter_code
_entity_poly.pdbx_strand_id
1 'polypeptide(L)'
;MTIMEDSIKWTPLCILKGHLTRHLQRWNLPWLSILFVLLLTIATAWAGPMMHQTDDSDAAANGGNGVVDLQRFSRSHFAFSLDLYSALASQSPANHEDEAGNLLFSPYSVSTALSMIFLGAGSGSTTSLQLRSALHLNNFSFSDVHDSYKTVINKLTDPYYADILVTMNGIFQQQDTYISEKYKRALEEFYNVRIEPVDFVRHPQLAVDSINSWARNFTKQTIPRPLYKPTVQPSINPQLGITLANGLAFRSHWLFRFDPASTFDKGLFYTTSKKRFEIPMMVGRFKIPVGYSADLECRIAELPFSSRRVSFFIILPDDVDRGITKLEANMTSDNIKALFSTLKDETVNIRLPRFRLEQQEMELTNILASLGINDVFDSEAADLSGISSEKLRLNHVIHKTFLEVQEDGMAEATTSGLNRLGAFGEKYFEVDHPFIFFLWDYHSGILLFIGRITAPEPLIN
;
A
#
# COMPACT_ATOMS: atom_id res chain seq x y z
N MET A 1 -54.84 26.70 20.24
CA MET A 1 -55.84 25.83 19.58
C MET A 1 -55.04 24.76 18.86
N THR A 2 -54.54 23.69 19.51
CA THR A 2 -55.26 22.62 20.25
C THR A 2 -56.44 22.12 19.41
N ILE A 3 -56.63 20.85 19.02
CA ILE A 3 -56.31 19.48 19.49
C ILE A 3 -56.61 18.54 18.29
N MET A 4 -55.82 17.49 18.00
CA MET A 4 -56.10 16.03 18.17
C MET A 4 -54.96 15.34 17.38
N GLU A 5 -53.99 14.57 17.90
CA GLU A 5 -54.02 13.34 18.73
C GLU A 5 -55.11 12.33 18.33
N ASP A 6 -54.69 11.26 17.64
CA ASP A 6 -55.04 9.92 18.10
C ASP A 6 -54.07 8.82 17.64
N SER A 7 -53.88 7.90 18.58
CA SER A 7 -52.92 6.80 18.66
C SER A 7 -53.08 5.65 17.67
N ILE A 8 -51.95 5.08 17.21
CA ILE A 8 -51.84 3.63 16.98
C ILE A 8 -50.55 3.12 17.63
N LYS A 9 -50.75 2.10 18.48
CA LYS A 9 -49.86 1.56 19.49
C LYS A 9 -48.80 0.63 18.87
N TRP A 10 -47.57 0.77 19.36
CA TRP A 10 -46.52 -0.23 19.23
C TRP A 10 -46.89 -1.49 20.03
N THR A 11 -47.20 -2.58 19.33
CA THR A 11 -47.24 -3.92 19.93
C THR A 11 -45.83 -4.53 19.95
N PRO A 12 -45.30 -4.98 21.09
CA PRO A 12 -44.00 -5.64 21.13
C PRO A 12 -44.06 -7.03 20.51
N LEU A 13 -43.03 -7.36 19.75
CA LEU A 13 -42.79 -8.58 18.95
C LEU A 13 -42.87 -9.94 19.70
N CYS A 14 -43.26 -9.95 20.97
CA CYS A 14 -43.28 -11.15 21.82
C CYS A 14 -44.58 -11.96 21.72
N ILE A 15 -45.67 -11.43 21.15
CA ILE A 15 -46.97 -12.13 21.08
C ILE A 15 -47.13 -12.94 19.78
N LEU A 16 -46.40 -12.60 18.70
CA LEU A 16 -46.41 -13.40 17.46
C LEU A 16 -45.59 -14.70 17.57
N LYS A 17 -44.63 -14.76 18.50
CA LYS A 17 -43.73 -15.91 18.69
C LYS A 17 -44.41 -17.09 19.39
N GLY A 18 -45.45 -16.83 20.21
CA GLY A 18 -46.20 -17.84 20.97
C GLY A 18 -47.34 -18.53 20.21
N HIS A 19 -47.89 -17.90 19.17
CA HIS A 19 -48.98 -18.49 18.38
C HIS A 19 -48.49 -19.34 17.19
N LEU A 20 -47.32 -19.07 16.61
CA LEU A 20 -46.75 -19.90 15.53
C LEU A 20 -46.09 -21.20 16.04
N THR A 21 -45.55 -21.21 17.25
CA THR A 21 -44.92 -22.42 17.84
C THR A 21 -45.93 -23.50 18.19
N ARG A 22 -47.20 -23.15 18.49
CA ARG A 22 -48.26 -24.13 18.76
C ARG A 22 -48.86 -24.77 17.49
N HIS A 23 -48.63 -24.20 16.31
CA HIS A 23 -49.10 -24.78 15.04
C HIS A 23 -48.08 -25.71 14.36
N LEU A 24 -46.79 -25.61 14.71
CA LEU A 24 -45.71 -26.38 14.09
C LEU A 24 -45.35 -27.68 14.82
N GLN A 25 -45.93 -27.96 15.99
CA GLN A 25 -45.75 -29.24 16.70
C GLN A 25 -46.62 -30.40 16.18
N ARG A 26 -47.43 -30.20 15.14
CA ARG A 26 -48.33 -31.22 14.59
C ARG A 26 -47.76 -31.99 13.38
N TRP A 27 -46.59 -31.63 12.87
CA TRP A 27 -45.97 -32.29 11.72
C TRP A 27 -44.50 -32.62 12.03
N ASN A 28 -44.24 -33.89 12.33
CA ASN A 28 -42.92 -34.40 12.72
C ASN A 28 -42.02 -34.54 11.48
N LEU A 29 -41.42 -33.42 11.01
CA LEU A 29 -40.54 -33.39 9.84
C LEU A 29 -39.23 -32.65 10.17
N PRO A 30 -38.12 -33.36 10.47
CA PRO A 30 -36.88 -32.78 10.99
C PRO A 30 -36.02 -32.01 9.96
N TRP A 31 -36.55 -31.70 8.77
CA TRP A 31 -35.78 -31.20 7.62
C TRP A 31 -36.07 -29.70 7.34
N LEU A 32 -37.17 -29.17 7.91
CA LEU A 32 -37.58 -27.77 7.77
C LEU A 32 -36.96 -26.82 8.82
N SER A 33 -36.50 -27.36 9.95
CA SER A 33 -35.78 -26.60 10.99
C SER A 33 -34.37 -26.18 10.55
N ILE A 34 -33.75 -26.93 9.64
CA ILE A 34 -32.42 -26.60 9.08
C ILE A 34 -32.52 -25.48 8.03
N LEU A 35 -33.62 -25.42 7.27
CA LEU A 35 -33.83 -24.38 6.26
C LEU A 35 -34.15 -22.99 6.87
N PHE A 36 -34.77 -22.95 8.05
CA PHE A 36 -35.17 -21.69 8.71
C PHE A 36 -34.02 -21.02 9.47
N VAL A 37 -33.03 -21.79 9.95
CA VAL A 37 -31.80 -21.25 10.55
C VAL A 37 -30.84 -20.69 9.49
N LEU A 38 -30.87 -21.24 8.26
CA LEU A 38 -30.07 -20.76 7.13
C LEU A 38 -30.62 -19.48 6.47
N LEU A 39 -31.92 -19.20 6.58
CA LEU A 39 -32.54 -17.98 6.03
C LEU A 39 -32.45 -16.76 6.98
N LEU A 40 -32.26 -16.98 8.29
CA LEU A 40 -32.12 -15.89 9.27
C LEU A 40 -30.69 -15.38 9.44
N THR A 41 -29.67 -16.10 8.98
CA THR A 41 -28.27 -15.61 8.91
C THR A 41 -27.99 -14.79 7.65
N ILE A 42 -28.83 -14.90 6.60
CA ILE A 42 -28.68 -14.14 5.35
C ILE A 42 -29.34 -12.75 5.44
N ALA A 43 -30.29 -12.54 6.36
CA ALA A 43 -31.02 -11.27 6.48
C ALA A 43 -30.34 -10.20 7.38
N THR A 44 -29.28 -10.53 8.12
CA THR A 44 -28.48 -9.55 8.90
C THR A 44 -27.14 -9.19 8.26
N ALA A 45 -26.86 -9.70 7.05
CA ALA A 45 -25.63 -9.42 6.29
C ALA A 45 -25.81 -8.41 5.15
N TRP A 46 -27.00 -7.83 4.98
CA TRP A 46 -27.30 -6.76 4.02
C TRP A 46 -27.71 -5.46 4.75
N ALA A 47 -26.76 -4.94 5.52
CA ALA A 47 -26.72 -3.54 5.92
C ALA A 47 -25.24 -3.15 5.99
N GLY A 48 -24.66 -2.81 4.84
CA GLY A 48 -23.32 -2.22 4.79
C GLY A 48 -23.32 -0.84 5.46
N PRO A 49 -22.16 -0.35 5.93
CA PRO A 49 -22.09 0.95 6.58
C PRO A 49 -22.32 2.04 5.54
N MET A 50 -23.46 2.74 5.63
CA MET A 50 -23.60 4.06 5.01
C MET A 50 -22.62 5.01 5.70
N MET A 51 -21.76 5.67 4.92
CA MET A 51 -21.12 6.91 5.34
C MET A 51 -22.21 7.95 5.60
N HIS A 52 -22.59 8.12 6.86
CA HIS A 52 -23.28 9.30 7.31
C HIS A 52 -22.22 10.33 7.69
N GLN A 53 -22.21 11.46 6.98
CA GLN A 53 -21.60 12.70 7.45
C GLN A 53 -22.04 12.95 8.89
N THR A 54 -21.09 13.02 9.81
CA THR A 54 -21.29 13.67 11.11
C THR A 54 -20.62 15.02 11.01
N ASP A 55 -21.42 16.05 11.24
CA ASP A 55 -20.98 17.45 11.24
C ASP A 55 -19.84 17.66 12.24
N ASP A 56 -18.84 18.40 11.80
CA ASP A 56 -17.78 18.97 12.64
C ASP A 56 -18.41 20.00 13.61
N SER A 57 -18.62 19.61 14.86
CA SER A 57 -18.50 20.50 16.02
C SER A 57 -18.46 19.69 17.30
N ASP A 58 -17.41 19.93 18.11
CA ASP A 58 -17.26 19.54 19.52
C ASP A 58 -16.86 18.10 19.85
N ALA A 59 -15.59 17.77 19.61
CA ALA A 59 -14.88 16.73 20.38
C ALA A 59 -13.40 17.08 20.61
N ALA A 60 -13.15 18.28 21.15
CA ALA A 60 -11.88 18.62 21.77
C ALA A 60 -12.08 18.69 23.30
N ALA A 61 -12.00 17.53 23.97
CA ALA A 61 -11.57 17.33 25.36
C ALA A 61 -12.08 15.99 25.91
N ASN A 62 -11.23 14.96 25.90
CA ASN A 62 -10.93 14.17 27.10
C ASN A 62 -9.91 13.07 26.78
N GLY A 63 -8.77 13.14 27.47
CA GLY A 63 -7.79 12.05 27.49
C GLY A 63 -8.32 10.85 28.29
N GLY A 64 -7.92 9.64 27.86
CA GLY A 64 -8.09 8.43 28.65
C GLY A 64 -8.47 7.16 27.89
N ASN A 65 -7.69 6.76 26.87
CA ASN A 65 -7.28 5.37 26.60
C ASN A 65 -6.41 5.35 25.33
N GLY A 66 -5.25 4.68 25.40
CA GLY A 66 -4.18 4.66 24.38
C GLY A 66 -4.54 3.95 23.07
N VAL A 67 -5.61 4.40 22.40
CA VAL A 67 -5.90 4.02 21.03
C VAL A 67 -5.16 5.00 20.13
N VAL A 68 -4.12 4.50 19.47
CA VAL A 68 -3.42 5.24 18.41
C VAL A 68 -4.44 5.72 17.37
N ASP A 69 -4.43 7.02 17.06
CA ASP A 69 -5.20 7.58 15.96
C ASP A 69 -4.56 7.18 14.61
N LEU A 70 -4.87 5.97 14.17
CA LEU A 70 -4.39 5.42 12.91
C LEU A 70 -4.89 6.21 11.69
N GLN A 71 -6.00 6.93 11.78
CA GLN A 71 -6.47 7.75 10.65
C GLN A 71 -5.55 8.94 10.44
N ARG A 72 -5.15 9.60 11.53
CA ARG A 72 -4.16 10.68 11.46
C ARG A 72 -2.79 10.17 10.98
N PHE A 73 -2.36 9.00 11.45
CA PHE A 73 -1.12 8.38 10.98
C PHE A 73 -1.19 8.05 9.48
N SER A 74 -2.31 7.47 9.04
CA SER A 74 -2.59 7.19 7.62
C SER A 74 -2.50 8.44 6.73
N ARG A 75 -3.04 9.59 7.17
CA ARG A 75 -2.93 10.87 6.45
C ARG A 75 -1.48 11.34 6.32
N SER A 76 -0.69 11.20 7.38
CA SER A 76 0.72 11.59 7.39
C SER A 76 1.54 10.70 6.47
N HIS A 77 1.30 9.39 6.54
CA HIS A 77 1.88 8.38 5.65
C HIS A 77 1.53 8.65 4.19
N PHE A 78 0.27 9.01 3.90
CA PHE A 78 -0.18 9.33 2.55
C PHE A 78 0.50 10.59 1.99
N ALA A 79 0.62 11.65 2.80
CA ALA A 79 1.34 12.86 2.41
C ALA A 79 2.81 12.56 2.06
N PHE A 80 3.52 11.83 2.94
CA PHE A 80 4.89 11.37 2.66
C PHE A 80 4.97 10.53 1.38
N SER A 81 3.96 9.68 1.13
CA SER A 81 3.91 8.82 -0.06
C SER A 81 3.87 9.65 -1.36
N LEU A 82 3.10 10.75 -1.38
CA LEU A 82 3.01 11.63 -2.54
C LEU A 82 4.28 12.47 -2.73
N ASP A 83 4.86 12.98 -1.65
CA ASP A 83 6.12 13.72 -1.71
C ASP A 83 7.26 12.84 -2.26
N LEU A 84 7.36 11.60 -1.75
CA LEU A 84 8.35 10.64 -2.22
C LEU A 84 8.11 10.23 -3.68
N TYR A 85 6.85 10.02 -4.07
CA TYR A 85 6.51 9.77 -5.48
C TYR A 85 6.95 10.93 -6.37
N SER A 86 6.64 12.17 -6.00
CA SER A 86 6.99 13.37 -6.77
C SER A 86 8.50 13.51 -6.95
N ALA A 87 9.27 13.28 -5.88
CA ALA A 87 10.73 13.31 -5.94
C ALA A 87 11.31 12.22 -6.85
N LEU A 88 10.79 10.99 -6.78
CA LEU A 88 11.21 9.88 -7.63
C LEU A 88 10.82 10.10 -9.10
N ALA A 89 9.57 10.51 -9.36
CA ALA A 89 9.08 10.78 -10.71
C ALA A 89 9.85 11.92 -11.40
N SER A 90 10.33 12.89 -10.65
CA SER A 90 11.17 13.98 -11.16
C SER A 90 12.56 13.51 -11.62
N GLN A 91 13.13 12.47 -10.98
CA GLN A 91 14.43 11.89 -11.36
C GLN A 91 14.31 10.81 -12.46
N SER A 92 13.13 10.23 -12.62
CA SER A 92 12.84 9.28 -13.71
C SER A 92 11.57 9.71 -14.44
N PRO A 93 11.64 10.69 -15.37
CA PRO A 93 10.47 11.19 -16.08
C PRO A 93 9.79 10.12 -16.95
N ALA A 94 8.45 10.13 -17.00
CA ALA A 94 7.65 9.17 -17.78
C ALA A 94 7.91 9.20 -19.31
N ASN A 95 8.50 10.28 -19.82
CA ASN A 95 8.70 10.54 -21.26
C ASN A 95 10.14 10.27 -21.73
N HIS A 96 10.99 9.66 -20.91
CA HIS A 96 12.36 9.33 -21.33
C HIS A 96 12.34 8.26 -22.43
N GLU A 97 12.94 8.56 -23.59
CA GLU A 97 12.84 7.75 -24.81
C GLU A 97 13.61 6.41 -24.76
N ASP A 98 14.53 6.26 -23.80
CA ASP A 98 15.55 5.19 -23.78
C ASP A 98 15.42 4.18 -22.62
N GLU A 99 14.62 4.44 -21.59
CA GLU A 99 14.36 3.49 -20.49
C GLU A 99 12.87 3.44 -20.17
N ALA A 100 12.34 2.24 -19.94
CA ALA A 100 10.95 2.06 -19.51
C ALA A 100 10.73 2.85 -18.21
N GLY A 101 10.07 4.01 -18.29
CA GLY A 101 9.75 4.90 -17.17
C GLY A 101 8.79 4.31 -16.13
N ASN A 102 8.75 2.99 -15.97
CA ASN A 102 8.06 2.35 -14.87
C ASN A 102 8.68 2.80 -13.54
N LEU A 103 7.84 3.00 -12.54
CA LEU A 103 8.26 3.31 -11.18
C LEU A 103 7.47 2.41 -10.24
N LEU A 104 8.15 1.80 -9.28
CA LEU A 104 7.50 1.07 -8.20
C LEU A 104 8.31 1.25 -6.93
N PHE A 105 7.63 1.60 -5.85
CA PHE A 105 8.21 1.68 -4.53
C PHE A 105 7.13 1.50 -3.46
N SER A 106 7.57 1.17 -2.24
CA SER A 106 6.73 1.06 -1.07
C SER A 106 7.00 2.22 -0.13
N PRO A 107 6.12 3.24 -0.09
CA PRO A 107 6.28 4.31 0.90
C PRO A 107 6.18 3.78 2.33
N TYR A 108 5.43 2.67 2.56
CA TYR A 108 5.33 2.04 3.87
C TYR A 108 6.70 1.52 4.33
N SER A 109 7.39 0.78 3.47
CA SER A 109 8.70 0.24 3.78
C SER A 109 9.72 1.38 4.02
N VAL A 110 9.73 2.42 3.17
CA VAL A 110 10.66 3.56 3.31
C VAL A 110 10.39 4.34 4.59
N SER A 111 9.14 4.69 4.88
CA SER A 111 8.80 5.44 6.09
C SER A 111 9.09 4.64 7.36
N THR A 112 8.87 3.31 7.35
CA THR A 112 9.22 2.43 8.47
C THR A 112 10.73 2.43 8.72
N ALA A 113 11.55 2.34 7.66
CA ALA A 113 13.01 2.38 7.78
C ALA A 113 13.50 3.72 8.35
N LEU A 114 12.96 4.84 7.88
CA LEU A 114 13.29 6.17 8.41
C LEU A 114 12.84 6.35 9.86
N SER A 115 11.69 5.77 10.22
CA SER A 115 11.19 5.82 11.59
C SER A 115 12.05 5.01 12.57
N MET A 116 12.70 3.93 12.10
CA MET A 116 13.71 3.22 12.89
C MET A 116 14.94 4.11 13.15
N ILE A 117 15.34 4.95 12.20
CA ILE A 117 16.43 5.91 12.42
C ILE A 117 15.98 7.05 13.33
N PHE A 118 14.76 7.55 13.16
CA PHE A 118 14.16 8.57 14.03
C PHE A 118 14.10 8.12 15.50
N LEU A 119 13.83 6.84 15.76
CA LEU A 119 13.85 6.24 17.10
C LEU A 119 15.20 6.45 17.82
N GLY A 120 16.30 6.49 17.05
CA GLY A 120 17.66 6.65 17.56
C GLY A 120 18.26 8.04 17.32
N ALA A 121 17.55 8.97 16.71
CA ALA A 121 18.01 10.34 16.52
C ALA A 121 18.01 11.10 17.84
N GLY A 122 18.99 11.99 18.03
CA GLY A 122 19.10 12.83 19.22
C GLY A 122 17.82 13.63 19.48
N SER A 123 17.29 13.58 20.70
CA SER A 123 16.02 14.24 21.04
C SER A 123 16.15 15.77 20.86
N GLY A 124 15.29 16.34 20.00
CA GLY A 124 15.31 17.78 19.69
C GLY A 124 16.43 18.22 18.77
N SER A 125 17.24 17.30 18.24
CA SER A 125 18.28 17.61 17.26
C SER A 125 17.68 18.00 15.91
N THR A 126 18.46 18.70 15.08
CA THR A 126 18.06 19.02 13.70
C THR A 126 17.81 17.74 12.89
N THR A 127 18.62 16.69 13.07
CA THR A 127 18.40 15.37 12.46
C THR A 127 17.01 14.80 12.80
N SER A 128 16.63 14.83 14.08
CA SER A 128 15.33 14.34 14.54
C SER A 128 14.17 15.17 13.96
N LEU A 129 14.32 16.50 13.92
CA LEU A 129 13.31 17.41 13.35
C LEU A 129 13.13 17.23 11.85
N GLN A 130 14.22 17.06 11.09
CA GLN A 130 14.17 16.82 9.64
C GLN A 130 13.45 15.51 9.31
N LEU A 131 13.81 14.40 9.98
CA LEU A 131 13.15 13.10 9.81
C LEU A 131 11.66 13.19 10.14
N ARG A 132 11.33 13.81 11.27
CA ARG A 132 9.94 13.98 11.71
C ARG A 132 9.12 14.83 10.74
N SER A 133 9.70 15.90 10.22
CA SER A 133 9.00 16.80 9.30
C SER A 133 8.77 16.14 7.94
N ALA A 134 9.79 15.49 7.37
CA ALA A 134 9.66 14.80 6.09
C ALA A 134 8.63 13.66 6.13
N LEU A 135 8.51 12.96 7.26
CA LEU A 135 7.49 11.92 7.46
C LEU A 135 6.10 12.47 7.81
N HIS A 136 5.92 13.80 7.86
CA HIS A 136 4.68 14.47 8.28
C HIS A 136 4.23 14.14 9.72
N LEU A 137 5.18 13.85 10.61
CA LEU A 137 4.91 13.42 11.99
C LEU A 137 5.03 14.56 13.02
N ASN A 138 5.06 15.82 12.58
CA ASN A 138 5.24 16.99 13.43
C ASN A 138 4.23 17.08 14.58
N ASN A 139 3.02 16.57 14.39
CA ASN A 139 1.95 16.70 15.38
C ASN A 139 1.79 15.46 16.31
N PHE A 140 2.68 14.47 16.23
CA PHE A 140 2.65 13.24 17.05
C PHE A 140 3.58 13.35 18.26
N SER A 141 3.27 12.74 19.40
CA SER A 141 4.32 12.55 20.41
C SER A 141 5.34 11.53 19.93
N PHE A 142 6.54 11.51 20.52
CA PHE A 142 7.58 10.53 20.17
C PHE A 142 7.09 9.08 20.36
N SER A 143 6.37 8.79 21.44
CA SER A 143 5.79 7.46 21.68
C SER A 143 4.72 7.13 20.63
N ASP A 144 3.79 8.06 20.36
CA ASP A 144 2.69 7.81 19.43
C ASP A 144 3.18 7.45 18.03
N VAL A 145 4.31 8.01 17.58
CA VAL A 145 4.94 7.63 16.30
C VAL A 145 5.25 6.14 16.30
N HIS A 146 6.02 5.67 17.28
CA HIS A 146 6.51 4.29 17.31
C HIS A 146 5.40 3.29 17.64
N ASP A 147 4.43 3.66 18.48
CA ASP A 147 3.22 2.88 18.73
C ASP A 147 2.35 2.74 17.47
N SER A 148 2.31 3.77 16.62
CA SER A 148 1.62 3.71 15.32
C SER A 148 2.28 2.69 14.38
N TYR A 149 3.60 2.76 14.21
CA TYR A 149 4.33 1.79 13.40
C TYR A 149 4.18 0.38 13.95
N LYS A 150 4.31 0.18 15.27
CA LYS A 150 4.07 -1.11 15.93
C LYS A 150 2.68 -1.66 15.63
N THR A 151 1.66 -0.82 15.71
CA THR A 151 0.28 -1.21 15.41
C THR A 151 0.12 -1.64 13.96
N VAL A 152 0.68 -0.90 13.01
CA VAL A 152 0.64 -1.25 11.58
C VAL A 152 1.39 -2.55 11.32
N ILE A 153 2.62 -2.69 11.84
CA ILE A 153 3.44 -3.89 11.69
C ILE A 153 2.69 -5.11 12.19
N ASN A 154 2.11 -5.04 13.40
CA ASN A 154 1.33 -6.14 13.97
C ASN A 154 0.11 -6.49 13.12
N LYS A 155 -0.60 -5.51 12.56
CA LYS A 155 -1.73 -5.75 11.66
C LYS A 155 -1.31 -6.49 10.38
N LEU A 156 -0.14 -6.16 9.83
CA LEU A 156 0.41 -6.81 8.64
C LEU A 156 0.97 -8.22 8.91
N THR A 157 1.03 -8.67 10.17
CA THR A 157 1.32 -10.07 10.53
C THR A 157 0.10 -10.99 10.52
N ASP A 158 -1.10 -10.48 10.24
CA ASP A 158 -2.31 -11.30 10.13
C ASP A 158 -2.11 -12.42 9.09
N PRO A 159 -2.53 -13.68 9.37
CA PRO A 159 -2.37 -14.81 8.46
C PRO A 159 -2.87 -14.57 7.04
N TYR A 160 -3.82 -13.65 6.85
CA TYR A 160 -4.27 -13.21 5.53
C TYR A 160 -3.13 -12.76 4.60
N TYR A 161 -2.12 -12.07 5.15
CA TYR A 161 -1.02 -11.50 4.35
C TYR A 161 0.07 -12.53 4.01
N ALA A 162 0.11 -13.69 4.69
CA ALA A 162 1.25 -14.60 4.67
C ALA A 162 1.65 -15.11 3.28
N ASP A 163 0.70 -15.20 2.36
CA ASP A 163 0.90 -15.71 0.99
C ASP A 163 0.91 -14.61 -0.08
N ILE A 164 0.53 -13.38 0.26
CA ILE A 164 0.36 -12.28 -0.71
C ILE A 164 1.31 -11.11 -0.47
N LEU A 165 1.88 -10.96 0.74
CA LEU A 165 2.70 -9.81 1.12
C LEU A 165 3.94 -10.27 1.90
N VAL A 166 5.10 -9.76 1.49
CA VAL A 166 6.37 -9.96 2.20
C VAL A 166 7.02 -8.61 2.44
N THR A 167 7.10 -8.20 3.71
CA THR A 167 7.72 -6.93 4.17
C THR A 167 9.09 -7.19 4.77
N MET A 168 10.17 -6.58 4.28
CA MET A 168 11.48 -6.66 4.92
C MET A 168 12.00 -5.29 5.32
N ASN A 169 12.56 -5.20 6.52
CA ASN A 169 13.24 -4.01 7.02
C ASN A 169 14.48 -4.47 7.78
N GLY A 170 15.66 -4.04 7.32
CA GLY A 170 16.95 -4.40 7.87
C GLY A 170 17.78 -3.15 8.15
N ILE A 171 18.48 -3.17 9.28
CA ILE A 171 19.43 -2.15 9.67
C ILE A 171 20.77 -2.82 9.91
N PHE A 172 21.78 -2.38 9.16
CA PHE A 172 23.11 -2.95 9.15
C PHE A 172 24.11 -1.91 9.62
N GLN A 173 24.99 -2.28 10.53
CA GLN A 173 26.04 -1.40 11.03
C GLN A 173 27.42 -1.98 10.75
N GLN A 174 28.44 -1.12 10.77
CA GLN A 174 29.82 -1.57 10.77
C GLN A 174 30.08 -2.48 11.99
N GLN A 175 30.75 -3.60 11.74
CA GLN A 175 31.20 -4.51 12.79
C GLN A 175 32.13 -3.80 13.78
N ASP A 176 32.02 -4.17 15.06
CA ASP A 176 32.73 -3.62 16.22
C ASP A 176 32.25 -2.22 16.68
N THR A 177 31.33 -1.56 15.95
CA THR A 177 30.67 -0.34 16.41
C THR A 177 29.75 -0.65 17.60
N TYR A 178 29.87 0.14 18.67
CA TYR A 178 28.98 0.02 19.83
C TYR A 178 27.56 0.49 19.48
N ILE A 179 26.55 -0.26 19.89
CA ILE A 179 25.13 0.12 19.77
C ILE A 179 24.47 0.03 21.14
N SER A 180 23.75 1.09 21.50
CA SER A 180 22.98 1.21 22.73
C SER A 180 21.98 0.07 22.89
N GLU A 181 22.05 -0.63 24.03
CA GLU A 181 21.09 -1.70 24.37
C GLU A 181 19.65 -1.17 24.48
N LYS A 182 19.48 0.11 24.85
CA LYS A 182 18.17 0.76 24.86
C LYS A 182 17.58 0.84 23.45
N TYR A 183 18.40 1.21 22.47
CA TYR A 183 17.97 1.29 21.08
C TYR A 183 17.63 -0.09 20.51
N LYS A 184 18.47 -1.10 20.77
CA LYS A 184 18.19 -2.49 20.34
C LYS A 184 16.85 -3.00 20.86
N ARG A 185 16.57 -2.82 22.16
CA ARG A 185 15.29 -3.24 22.77
C ARG A 185 14.11 -2.49 22.15
N ALA A 186 14.25 -1.19 21.91
CA ALA A 186 13.19 -0.39 21.31
C ALA A 186 12.94 -0.81 19.83
N LEU A 187 13.99 -1.12 19.06
CA LEU A 187 13.83 -1.67 17.72
C LEU A 187 13.06 -3.00 17.71
N GLU A 188 13.40 -3.91 18.62
CA GLU A 188 12.69 -5.17 18.75
C GLU A 188 11.23 -4.93 19.18
N GLU A 189 10.98 -4.05 20.13
CA GLU A 189 9.65 -3.79 20.70
C GLU A 189 8.69 -3.12 19.72
N PHE A 190 9.15 -2.13 18.95
CA PHE A 190 8.29 -1.34 18.08
C PHE A 190 8.27 -1.83 16.64
N TYR A 191 9.35 -2.46 16.18
CA TYR A 191 9.52 -2.81 14.76
C TYR A 191 9.71 -4.30 14.50
N ASN A 192 9.90 -5.13 15.53
CA ASN A 192 10.30 -6.52 15.39
C ASN A 192 11.58 -6.68 14.54
N VAL A 193 12.50 -5.72 14.63
CA VAL A 193 13.76 -5.68 13.87
C VAL A 193 14.96 -5.80 14.79
N ARG A 194 16.00 -6.51 14.32
CA ARG A 194 17.32 -6.53 14.93
C ARG A 194 18.32 -5.80 14.05
N ILE A 195 19.28 -5.15 14.70
CA ILE A 195 20.44 -4.56 14.03
C ILE A 195 21.51 -5.61 13.81
N GLU A 196 21.98 -5.73 12.57
CA GLU A 196 22.93 -6.76 12.16
C GLU A 196 24.33 -6.15 11.95
N PRO A 197 25.38 -6.67 12.62
CA PRO A 197 26.75 -6.22 12.36
C PRO A 197 27.30 -6.84 11.08
N VAL A 198 27.89 -6.01 10.22
CA VAL A 198 28.59 -6.45 9.00
C VAL A 198 29.89 -5.66 8.82
N ASP A 199 30.93 -6.30 8.31
CA ASP A 199 32.24 -5.64 8.18
C ASP A 199 32.41 -4.97 6.81
N PHE A 200 31.88 -3.75 6.67
CA PHE A 200 32.05 -2.92 5.48
C PHE A 200 33.49 -2.45 5.25
N VAL A 201 34.33 -2.48 6.29
CA VAL A 201 35.69 -1.92 6.26
C VAL A 201 36.70 -2.97 5.82
N ARG A 202 36.77 -4.10 6.53
CA ARG A 202 37.77 -5.14 6.25
C ARG A 202 37.28 -6.13 5.19
N HIS A 203 35.95 -6.33 5.09
CA HIS A 203 35.36 -7.35 4.21
C HIS A 203 34.12 -6.84 3.44
N PRO A 204 34.22 -5.75 2.65
CA PRO A 204 33.07 -5.11 2.01
C PRO A 204 32.24 -6.03 1.10
N GLN A 205 32.88 -6.92 0.34
CA GLN A 205 32.16 -7.87 -0.50
C GLN A 205 31.36 -8.89 0.34
N LEU A 206 31.92 -9.39 1.44
CA LEU A 206 31.21 -10.30 2.34
C LEU A 206 30.07 -9.61 3.08
N ALA A 207 30.19 -8.32 3.37
CA ALA A 207 29.10 -7.52 3.93
C ALA A 207 27.93 -7.43 2.93
N VAL A 208 28.22 -7.14 1.66
CA VAL A 208 27.23 -7.14 0.57
C VAL A 208 26.56 -8.51 0.43
N ASP A 209 27.35 -9.58 0.41
CA ASP A 209 26.84 -10.94 0.26
C ASP A 209 25.97 -11.35 1.44
N SER A 210 26.32 -10.90 2.67
CA SER A 210 25.52 -11.09 3.88
C SER A 210 24.17 -10.39 3.79
N ILE A 211 24.14 -9.11 3.39
CA ILE A 211 22.89 -8.34 3.21
C ILE A 211 21.99 -8.99 2.16
N ASN A 212 22.57 -9.39 1.02
CA ASN A 212 21.84 -10.08 -0.04
C ASN A 212 21.31 -11.44 0.38
N SER A 213 22.05 -12.17 1.21
CA SER A 213 21.63 -13.47 1.73
C SER A 213 20.53 -13.31 2.78
N TRP A 214 20.63 -12.31 3.65
CA TRP A 214 19.56 -11.90 4.56
C TRP A 214 18.26 -11.58 3.78
N ALA A 215 18.34 -10.75 2.74
CA ALA A 215 17.18 -10.38 1.93
C ALA A 215 16.55 -11.59 1.20
N ARG A 216 17.36 -12.48 0.63
CA ARG A 216 16.88 -13.70 -0.04
C ARG A 216 16.19 -14.66 0.93
N ASN A 217 16.75 -14.83 2.12
CA ASN A 217 16.16 -15.69 3.15
C ASN A 217 14.85 -15.11 3.67
N PHE A 218 14.82 -13.80 3.92
CA PHE A 218 13.61 -13.10 4.39
C PHE A 218 12.47 -13.21 3.38
N THR A 219 12.80 -13.18 2.10
CA THR A 219 11.80 -13.23 1.03
C THR A 219 11.37 -14.63 0.64
N LYS A 220 11.86 -15.70 1.28
CA LYS A 220 11.67 -17.09 0.81
C LYS A 220 11.96 -17.23 -0.69
N GLN A 221 12.94 -16.47 -1.20
CA GLN A 221 13.30 -16.37 -2.62
C GLN A 221 12.27 -15.69 -3.55
N THR A 222 11.23 -15.05 -3.01
CA THR A 222 10.25 -14.27 -3.81
C THR A 222 10.89 -13.06 -4.49
N ILE A 223 11.95 -12.49 -3.93
CA ILE A 223 12.75 -11.44 -4.61
C ILE A 223 13.98 -12.12 -5.24
N PRO A 224 14.01 -12.31 -6.57
CA PRO A 224 14.96 -13.23 -7.20
C PRO A 224 16.32 -12.59 -7.47
N ARG A 225 16.41 -11.27 -7.61
CA ARG A 225 17.70 -10.57 -7.82
C ARG A 225 18.28 -10.03 -6.50
N PRO A 226 19.60 -9.84 -6.39
CA PRO A 226 20.25 -9.20 -5.24
C PRO A 226 19.56 -7.89 -4.86
N LEU A 227 19.47 -7.62 -3.56
CA LEU A 227 18.89 -6.41 -2.99
C LEU A 227 19.89 -5.25 -2.99
N TYR A 228 21.17 -5.55 -2.77
CA TYR A 228 22.25 -4.60 -2.67
C TYR A 228 23.37 -4.96 -3.65
N LYS A 229 23.66 -4.06 -4.57
CA LYS A 229 24.81 -4.06 -5.46
C LYS A 229 25.63 -2.85 -5.04
N PRO A 230 26.85 -3.03 -4.53
CA PRO A 230 27.66 -1.91 -4.12
C PRO A 230 27.99 -1.08 -5.36
N THR A 231 27.33 0.07 -5.50
CA THR A 231 27.92 1.17 -6.24
C THR A 231 28.89 1.79 -5.26
N VAL A 232 30.14 1.31 -5.25
CA VAL A 232 31.20 1.87 -4.40
C VAL A 232 31.35 3.33 -4.79
N GLN A 233 30.71 4.22 -4.04
CA GLN A 233 31.01 5.64 -4.10
C GLN A 233 32.26 5.86 -3.24
N PRO A 234 33.40 6.27 -3.84
CA PRO A 234 34.67 6.40 -3.11
C PRO A 234 34.65 7.39 -1.93
N SER A 235 33.60 8.20 -1.80
CA SER A 235 33.47 9.31 -0.84
C SER A 235 32.77 8.94 0.47
N ILE A 236 32.23 7.73 0.63
CA ILE A 236 31.47 7.33 1.82
C ILE A 236 32.38 6.59 2.80
N ASN A 237 32.56 7.13 4.01
CA ASN A 237 33.32 6.44 5.06
C ASN A 237 32.50 5.25 5.60
N PRO A 238 32.94 3.99 5.38
CA PRO A 238 32.21 2.81 5.84
C PRO A 238 32.24 2.63 7.37
N GLN A 239 33.21 3.24 8.07
CA GLN A 239 33.35 3.08 9.53
C GLN A 239 32.26 3.78 10.35
N LEU A 240 31.69 4.85 9.82
CA LEU A 240 30.69 5.69 10.51
C LEU A 240 29.25 5.32 10.12
N GLY A 241 29.08 4.22 9.38
CA GLY A 241 27.90 3.99 8.55
C GLY A 241 26.87 3.05 9.15
N ILE A 242 25.62 3.51 9.15
CA ILE A 242 24.43 2.66 9.16
C ILE A 242 23.96 2.51 7.71
N THR A 243 23.56 1.30 7.32
CA THR A 243 22.89 1.02 6.05
C THR A 243 21.50 0.48 6.33
N LEU A 244 20.49 1.12 5.75
CA LEU A 244 19.13 0.59 5.73
C LEU A 244 18.91 -0.19 4.44
N ALA A 245 18.34 -1.38 4.57
CA ALA A 245 17.91 -2.19 3.44
C ALA A 245 16.48 -2.64 3.69
N ASN A 246 15.58 -2.25 2.81
CA ASN A 246 14.16 -2.52 2.98
C ASN A 246 13.51 -2.91 1.65
N GLY A 247 12.37 -3.57 1.74
CA GLY A 247 11.66 -3.98 0.55
C GLY A 247 10.31 -4.59 0.81
N LEU A 248 9.54 -4.67 -0.26
CA LEU A 248 8.17 -5.16 -0.23
C LEU A 248 7.91 -5.98 -1.49
N ALA A 249 7.42 -7.21 -1.32
CA ALA A 249 6.92 -8.01 -2.42
C ALA A 249 5.41 -8.24 -2.24
N PHE A 250 4.66 -8.10 -3.32
CA PHE A 250 3.23 -8.39 -3.34
C PHE A 250 2.84 -9.24 -4.54
N ARG A 251 1.93 -10.19 -4.31
CA ARG A 251 1.30 -11.00 -5.35
C ARG A 251 -0.21 -10.82 -5.31
N SER A 252 -0.79 -10.54 -6.47
CA SER A 252 -2.24 -10.39 -6.60
C SER A 252 -2.99 -11.69 -6.27
N HIS A 253 -4.03 -11.56 -5.44
CA HIS A 253 -5.02 -12.62 -5.23
C HIS A 253 -6.42 -12.00 -5.16
N TRP A 254 -7.09 -11.88 -6.31
CA TRP A 254 -8.30 -11.08 -6.48
C TRP A 254 -9.50 -11.60 -5.69
N LEU A 255 -10.41 -10.70 -5.29
CA LEU A 255 -11.73 -11.11 -4.82
C LEU A 255 -12.52 -11.78 -5.95
N PHE A 256 -12.53 -11.13 -7.11
CA PHE A 256 -13.12 -11.62 -8.35
C PHE A 256 -11.98 -11.93 -9.33
N ARG A 257 -11.69 -13.20 -9.56
CA ARG A 257 -10.61 -13.65 -10.44
C ARG A 257 -10.93 -13.36 -11.89
N PHE A 258 -9.89 -13.09 -12.67
CA PHE A 258 -9.99 -13.12 -14.13
C PHE A 258 -10.00 -14.59 -14.56
N ASP A 259 -10.78 -14.92 -15.59
CA ASP A 259 -10.74 -16.26 -16.17
C ASP A 259 -9.49 -16.37 -17.07
N PRO A 260 -8.52 -17.24 -16.78
CA PRO A 260 -7.32 -17.39 -17.62
C PRO A 260 -7.65 -17.76 -19.07
N ALA A 261 -8.75 -18.46 -19.33
CA ALA A 261 -9.19 -18.78 -20.69
C ALA A 261 -9.72 -17.56 -21.45
N SER A 262 -10.06 -16.48 -20.74
CA SER A 262 -10.50 -15.20 -21.29
C SER A 262 -9.34 -14.20 -21.45
N THR A 263 -8.13 -14.52 -20.98
CA THR A 263 -6.94 -13.68 -21.18
C THR A 263 -6.60 -13.63 -22.67
N PHE A 264 -6.48 -12.42 -23.21
CA PHE A 264 -6.14 -12.20 -24.60
C PHE A 264 -4.64 -11.93 -24.75
N ASP A 265 -3.90 -12.89 -25.30
CA ASP A 265 -2.43 -12.86 -25.36
C ASP A 265 -1.84 -11.69 -26.17
N LYS A 266 -2.61 -11.12 -27.10
CA LYS A 266 -2.14 -10.09 -28.05
C LYS A 266 -2.83 -8.74 -27.86
N GLY A 267 -3.13 -8.39 -26.60
CA GLY A 267 -3.65 -7.07 -26.28
C GLY A 267 -2.65 -5.98 -26.64
N LEU A 268 -3.13 -4.84 -27.12
CA LEU A 268 -2.24 -3.72 -27.48
C LEU A 268 -2.07 -2.82 -26.27
N PHE A 269 -0.82 -2.50 -25.93
CA PHE A 269 -0.47 -1.45 -24.98
C PHE A 269 0.26 -0.32 -25.72
N TYR A 270 -0.21 0.92 -25.56
CA TYR A 270 0.32 2.13 -26.18
C TYR A 270 1.26 2.83 -25.21
N THR A 271 2.45 3.24 -25.67
CA THR A 271 3.42 3.99 -24.87
C THR A 271 3.29 5.49 -25.13
N THR A 272 3.85 6.33 -24.24
CA THR A 272 3.91 7.79 -24.43
C THR A 272 4.58 8.19 -25.75
N SER A 273 5.57 7.42 -26.21
CA SER A 273 6.27 7.62 -27.49
C SER A 273 5.47 7.21 -28.75
N LYS A 274 4.15 7.00 -28.64
CA LYS A 274 3.25 6.52 -29.73
C LYS A 274 3.64 5.17 -30.32
N LYS A 275 4.54 4.44 -29.66
CA LYS A 275 4.82 3.03 -29.95
C LYS A 275 3.72 2.19 -29.32
N ARG A 276 3.61 0.94 -29.77
CA ARG A 276 2.72 -0.05 -29.16
C ARG A 276 3.36 -1.42 -29.18
N PHE A 277 2.99 -2.27 -28.24
CA PHE A 277 3.41 -3.65 -28.20
C PHE A 277 2.28 -4.58 -27.77
N GLU A 278 2.44 -5.87 -28.06
CA GLU A 278 1.51 -6.91 -27.64
C GLU A 278 1.82 -7.36 -26.21
N ILE A 279 0.79 -7.46 -25.36
CA ILE A 279 0.87 -7.96 -23.99
C ILE A 279 -0.38 -8.79 -23.66
N PRO A 280 -0.26 -9.85 -22.82
CA PRO A 280 -1.43 -10.54 -22.32
C PRO A 280 -2.35 -9.60 -21.53
N MET A 281 -3.59 -9.45 -21.99
CA MET A 281 -4.62 -8.63 -21.36
C MET A 281 -5.64 -9.54 -20.69
N MET A 282 -5.71 -9.49 -19.36
CA MET A 282 -6.75 -10.15 -18.59
C MET A 282 -8.08 -9.44 -18.84
N VAL A 283 -9.16 -10.21 -19.04
CA VAL A 283 -10.48 -9.67 -19.36
C VAL A 283 -11.52 -10.16 -18.35
N GLY A 284 -12.34 -9.27 -17.84
CA GLY A 284 -13.41 -9.62 -16.90
C GLY A 284 -14.53 -8.61 -16.87
N ARG A 285 -15.71 -9.04 -16.45
CA ARG A 285 -16.87 -8.16 -16.23
C ARG A 285 -17.23 -8.19 -14.75
N PHE A 286 -17.11 -7.04 -14.10
CA PHE A 286 -17.26 -6.94 -12.65
C PHE A 286 -18.18 -5.80 -12.25
N LYS A 287 -18.82 -5.95 -11.08
CA LYS A 287 -19.45 -4.83 -10.37
C LYS A 287 -18.46 -4.29 -9.35
N ILE A 288 -17.83 -3.15 -9.66
CA ILE A 288 -16.75 -2.55 -8.87
C ILE A 288 -16.88 -1.03 -8.82
N PRO A 289 -16.26 -0.37 -7.84
CA PRO A 289 -16.19 1.09 -7.81
C PRO A 289 -15.36 1.63 -8.99
N VAL A 290 -15.96 2.54 -9.76
CA VAL A 290 -15.30 3.33 -10.81
C VAL A 290 -15.66 4.79 -10.68
N GLY A 291 -14.77 5.68 -11.13
CA GLY A 291 -14.93 7.12 -10.99
C GLY A 291 -14.23 7.87 -12.13
N TYR A 292 -14.48 9.17 -12.18
CA TYR A 292 -13.90 10.07 -13.18
C TYR A 292 -13.67 11.45 -12.57
N SER A 293 -12.50 12.03 -12.84
CA SER A 293 -12.21 13.42 -12.52
C SER A 293 -12.02 14.20 -13.82
N ALA A 294 -12.87 15.20 -14.04
CA ALA A 294 -12.73 16.12 -15.17
C ALA A 294 -11.52 17.05 -14.99
N ASP A 295 -11.19 17.41 -13.73
CA ASP A 295 -10.07 18.30 -13.44
C ASP A 295 -8.72 17.63 -13.69
N LEU A 296 -8.62 16.32 -13.39
CA LEU A 296 -7.42 15.52 -13.65
C LEU A 296 -7.43 14.83 -15.02
N GLU A 297 -8.57 14.88 -15.74
CA GLU A 297 -8.80 14.17 -17.01
C GLU A 297 -8.39 12.69 -16.92
N CYS A 298 -8.90 12.01 -15.89
CA CYS A 298 -8.57 10.62 -15.64
C CYS A 298 -9.75 9.83 -15.05
N ARG A 299 -9.74 8.52 -15.32
CA ARG A 299 -10.63 7.53 -14.75
C ARG A 299 -9.93 6.81 -13.59
N ILE A 300 -10.70 6.39 -12.60
CA ILE A 300 -10.23 5.56 -11.50
C ILE A 300 -11.07 4.29 -11.38
N ALA A 301 -10.45 3.15 -11.09
CA ALA A 301 -11.14 1.90 -10.76
C ALA A 301 -10.53 1.27 -9.50
N GLU A 302 -11.38 0.71 -8.63
CA GLU A 302 -10.97 -0.08 -7.47
C GLU A 302 -11.19 -1.57 -7.72
N LEU A 303 -10.10 -2.35 -7.70
CA LEU A 303 -10.13 -3.80 -7.80
C LEU A 303 -9.74 -4.41 -6.43
N PRO A 304 -10.70 -4.94 -5.65
CA PRO A 304 -10.40 -5.52 -4.35
C PRO A 304 -9.72 -6.88 -4.46
N PHE A 305 -8.74 -7.13 -3.59
CA PHE A 305 -8.19 -8.46 -3.35
C PHE A 305 -9.11 -9.27 -2.41
N SER A 306 -8.78 -10.55 -2.23
CA SER A 306 -9.50 -11.44 -1.32
C SER A 306 -9.69 -10.79 0.06
N SER A 307 -10.82 -11.09 0.72
CA SER A 307 -11.20 -10.47 2.01
C SER A 307 -11.43 -8.95 2.00
N ARG A 308 -11.31 -8.24 0.86
CA ARG A 308 -11.51 -6.78 0.74
C ARG A 308 -10.62 -5.93 1.68
N ARG A 309 -9.53 -6.50 2.18
CA ARG A 309 -8.59 -5.79 3.07
C ARG A 309 -7.64 -4.90 2.27
N VAL A 310 -7.16 -5.40 1.13
CA VAL A 310 -6.30 -4.68 0.21
C VAL A 310 -7.08 -4.42 -1.09
N SER A 311 -6.89 -3.23 -1.66
CA SER A 311 -7.45 -2.86 -2.97
C SER A 311 -6.36 -2.31 -3.90
N PHE A 312 -6.46 -2.67 -5.17
CA PHE A 312 -5.67 -2.11 -6.26
C PHE A 312 -6.46 -1.00 -6.93
N PHE A 313 -6.00 0.23 -6.78
CA PHE A 313 -6.59 1.38 -7.47
C PHE A 313 -5.81 1.66 -8.73
N ILE A 314 -6.49 1.78 -9.86
CA ILE A 314 -5.89 2.15 -11.14
C ILE A 314 -6.38 3.54 -11.50
N ILE A 315 -5.45 4.47 -11.68
CA ILE A 315 -5.71 5.83 -12.14
C ILE A 315 -5.18 5.93 -13.57
N LEU A 316 -6.12 5.97 -14.51
CA LEU A 316 -5.86 5.91 -15.95
C LEU A 316 -6.23 7.26 -16.58
N PRO A 317 -5.24 8.06 -17.03
CA PRO A 317 -5.50 9.29 -17.78
C PRO A 317 -6.36 9.07 -19.03
N ASP A 318 -6.98 10.12 -19.56
CA ASP A 318 -7.70 10.04 -20.83
C ASP A 318 -6.77 10.14 -22.05
N ASP A 319 -5.70 10.93 -21.92
CA ASP A 319 -4.70 11.13 -22.97
C ASP A 319 -3.52 10.15 -22.83
N VAL A 320 -3.27 9.38 -23.90
CA VAL A 320 -2.24 8.33 -23.95
C VAL A 320 -0.80 8.87 -23.87
N ASP A 321 -0.56 10.07 -24.39
CA ASP A 321 0.79 10.62 -24.62
C ASP A 321 1.24 11.47 -23.42
N ARG A 322 0.45 12.49 -23.07
CA ARG A 322 0.75 13.49 -22.04
C ARG A 322 -0.08 13.36 -20.78
N GLY A 323 -1.08 12.48 -20.76
CA GLY A 323 -1.99 12.32 -19.63
C GLY A 323 -1.28 11.96 -18.34
N ILE A 324 -0.28 11.06 -18.41
CA ILE A 324 0.49 10.66 -17.22
C ILE A 324 1.28 11.83 -16.63
N THR A 325 1.98 12.62 -17.46
CA THR A 325 2.75 13.78 -17.00
C THR A 325 1.84 14.86 -16.38
N LYS A 326 0.67 15.10 -16.97
CA LYS A 326 -0.32 16.05 -16.43
C LYS A 326 -0.90 15.56 -15.10
N LEU A 327 -1.17 14.27 -14.99
CA LEU A 327 -1.65 13.64 -13.76
C LEU A 327 -0.61 13.80 -12.64
N GLU A 328 0.65 13.47 -12.90
CA GLU A 328 1.75 13.59 -11.92
C GLU A 328 1.95 15.04 -11.43
N ALA A 329 1.91 16.01 -12.35
CA ALA A 329 2.04 17.42 -12.02
C ALA A 329 0.92 17.96 -11.11
N ASN A 330 -0.24 17.30 -11.09
CA ASN A 330 -1.41 17.68 -10.30
C ASN A 330 -1.75 16.66 -9.19
N MET A 331 -0.81 15.77 -8.86
CA MET A 331 -1.01 14.67 -7.90
C MET A 331 -0.88 15.14 -6.44
N THR A 332 -1.74 16.07 -6.02
CA THR A 332 -1.80 16.56 -4.64
C THR A 332 -2.72 15.70 -3.78
N SER A 333 -2.55 15.76 -2.45
CA SER A 333 -3.44 15.06 -1.50
C SER A 333 -4.91 15.40 -1.71
N ASP A 334 -5.24 16.66 -1.95
CA ASP A 334 -6.61 17.12 -2.15
C ASP A 334 -7.19 16.62 -3.48
N ASN A 335 -6.41 16.69 -4.57
CA ASN A 335 -6.84 16.22 -5.87
C ASN A 335 -7.09 14.70 -5.87
N ILE A 336 -6.20 13.95 -5.23
CA ILE A 336 -6.37 12.50 -5.11
C ILE A 336 -7.53 12.15 -4.19
N LYS A 337 -7.71 12.84 -3.06
CA LYS A 337 -8.90 12.66 -2.21
C LYS A 337 -10.19 12.95 -2.98
N ALA A 338 -10.22 14.02 -3.77
CA ALA A 338 -11.35 14.36 -4.62
C ALA A 338 -11.62 13.26 -5.66
N LEU A 339 -10.58 12.74 -6.32
CA LEU A 339 -10.69 11.63 -7.26
C LEU A 339 -11.30 10.38 -6.61
N PHE A 340 -10.81 9.99 -5.43
CA PHE A 340 -11.35 8.85 -4.68
C PHE A 340 -12.83 9.03 -4.31
N SER A 341 -13.26 10.26 -4.02
CA SER A 341 -14.66 10.57 -3.72
C SER A 341 -15.63 10.38 -4.90
N THR A 342 -15.10 10.24 -6.13
CA THR A 342 -15.92 10.01 -7.33
C THR A 342 -16.34 8.55 -7.52
N LEU A 343 -15.72 7.62 -6.80
CA LEU A 343 -15.93 6.19 -6.95
C LEU A 343 -17.38 5.78 -6.64
N LYS A 344 -18.00 5.06 -7.57
CA LYS A 344 -19.35 4.48 -7.43
C LYS A 344 -19.37 3.08 -8.03
N ASP A 345 -20.09 2.17 -7.39
CA ASP A 345 -20.26 0.80 -7.89
C ASP A 345 -20.95 0.79 -9.25
N GLU A 346 -20.27 0.29 -10.28
CA GLU A 346 -20.82 0.10 -11.61
C GLU A 346 -20.44 -1.28 -12.18
N THR A 347 -21.26 -1.79 -13.10
CA THR A 347 -20.90 -2.97 -13.89
C THR A 347 -20.09 -2.54 -15.11
N VAL A 348 -18.84 -2.95 -15.16
CA VAL A 348 -17.86 -2.54 -16.17
C VAL A 348 -17.10 -3.74 -16.71
N ASN A 349 -16.75 -3.70 -18.00
CA ASN A 349 -15.81 -4.62 -18.61
C ASN A 349 -14.39 -4.08 -18.39
N ILE A 350 -13.55 -4.86 -17.70
CA ILE A 350 -12.15 -4.54 -17.38
C ILE A 350 -11.24 -5.26 -18.37
N ARG A 351 -10.27 -4.53 -18.91
CA ARG A 351 -9.07 -5.09 -19.55
C ARG A 351 -7.85 -4.59 -18.81
N LEU A 352 -7.08 -5.49 -18.23
CA LEU A 352 -5.92 -5.17 -17.40
C LEU A 352 -4.73 -6.00 -17.88
N PRO A 353 -3.58 -5.39 -18.16
CA PRO A 353 -2.37 -6.15 -18.50
C PRO A 353 -2.03 -7.15 -17.39
N ARG A 354 -1.62 -8.35 -17.80
CA ARG A 354 -0.91 -9.29 -16.91
C ARG A 354 0.57 -8.92 -16.93
N PHE A 355 1.10 -8.51 -15.79
CA PHE A 355 2.47 -8.03 -15.73
C PHE A 355 3.12 -8.33 -14.39
N ARG A 356 4.44 -8.26 -14.42
CA ARG A 356 5.27 -8.23 -13.22
C ARG A 356 6.15 -7.00 -13.29
N LEU A 357 6.37 -6.37 -12.15
CA LEU A 357 7.29 -5.27 -12.00
C LEU A 357 8.25 -5.57 -10.85
N GLU A 358 9.51 -5.75 -11.20
CA GLU A 358 10.60 -5.81 -10.23
C GLU A 358 11.43 -4.54 -10.38
N GLN A 359 11.26 -3.61 -9.44
CA GLN A 359 12.11 -2.42 -9.44
C GLN A 359 13.55 -2.87 -9.16
N GLN A 360 14.48 -2.29 -9.90
CA GLN A 360 15.89 -2.42 -9.55
C GLN A 360 16.15 -1.78 -8.17
N GLU A 361 17.32 -2.04 -7.63
CA GLU A 361 17.77 -1.37 -6.42
C GLU A 361 17.67 0.14 -6.58
N MET A 362 16.98 0.79 -5.65
CA MET A 362 16.95 2.24 -5.54
C MET A 362 17.76 2.66 -4.33
N GLU A 363 18.79 3.47 -4.57
CA GLU A 363 19.47 4.21 -3.52
C GLU A 363 18.70 5.51 -3.30
N LEU A 364 18.09 5.67 -2.12
CA LEU A 364 17.17 6.76 -1.83
C LEU A 364 17.82 7.95 -1.11
N THR A 365 19.11 7.93 -0.78
CA THR A 365 19.75 8.98 0.02
C THR A 365 19.58 10.36 -0.61
N ASN A 366 19.87 10.50 -1.91
CA ASN A 366 19.74 11.79 -2.60
C ASN A 366 18.28 12.23 -2.76
N ILE A 367 17.35 11.28 -2.95
CA ILE A 367 15.90 11.54 -3.00
C ILE A 367 15.40 12.03 -1.64
N LEU A 368 15.83 11.40 -0.56
CA LEU A 368 15.43 11.77 0.80
C LEU A 368 16.04 13.10 1.23
N ALA A 369 17.27 13.39 0.80
CA ALA A 369 17.90 14.70 0.99
C ALA A 369 17.12 15.83 0.31
N SER A 370 16.60 15.60 -0.91
CA SER A 370 15.75 16.59 -1.59
C SER A 370 14.39 16.81 -0.89
N LEU A 371 13.96 15.85 -0.06
CA LEU A 371 12.80 15.98 0.83
C LEU A 371 13.13 16.61 2.19
N GLY A 372 14.35 17.12 2.38
CA GLY A 372 14.77 17.85 3.57
C GLY A 372 15.45 17.01 4.66
N ILE A 373 15.68 15.71 4.42
CA ILE A 373 16.41 14.83 5.33
C ILE A 373 17.91 14.92 5.00
N ASN A 374 18.65 15.87 5.58
CA ASN A 374 20.04 16.14 5.18
C ASN A 374 21.05 15.71 6.24
N ASP A 375 20.86 16.14 7.49
CA ASP A 375 21.85 16.00 8.57
C ASP A 375 22.18 14.54 8.83
N VAL A 376 21.19 13.64 8.71
CA VAL A 376 21.37 12.20 8.95
C VAL A 376 22.43 11.56 8.04
N PHE A 377 22.68 12.14 6.87
CA PHE A 377 23.64 11.66 5.87
C PHE A 377 25.02 12.32 6.02
N ASP A 378 25.13 13.37 6.82
CA ASP A 378 26.35 14.14 7.03
C ASP A 378 27.15 13.62 8.24
N SER A 379 28.48 13.50 8.10
CA SER A 379 29.33 12.93 9.16
C SER A 379 29.52 13.83 10.38
N GLU A 380 29.33 15.14 10.24
CA GLU A 380 29.50 16.11 11.32
C GLU A 380 28.17 16.57 11.91
N ALA A 381 27.12 16.69 11.09
CA ALA A 381 25.80 17.15 11.52
C ALA A 381 24.88 16.03 12.01
N ALA A 382 25.11 14.76 11.63
CA ALA A 382 24.26 13.66 12.06
C ALA A 382 24.26 13.49 13.58
N ASP A 383 23.08 13.62 14.19
CA ASP A 383 22.88 13.29 15.60
C ASP A 383 22.07 11.99 15.72
N LEU A 384 22.79 10.88 15.77
CA LEU A 384 22.31 9.53 16.04
C LEU A 384 22.71 9.05 17.44
N SER A 385 22.80 9.98 18.40
CA SER A 385 23.23 9.72 19.78
C SER A 385 22.34 8.75 20.56
N GLY A 386 21.09 8.54 20.11
CA GLY A 386 20.21 7.50 20.64
C GLY A 386 20.62 6.08 20.21
N ILE A 387 21.31 5.94 19.07
CA ILE A 387 21.81 4.67 18.53
C ILE A 387 23.15 4.31 19.18
N SER A 388 24.10 5.24 19.23
CA SER A 388 25.45 5.01 19.77
C SER A 388 26.03 6.28 20.38
N SER A 389 26.99 6.11 21.30
CA SER A 389 27.86 7.19 21.75
C SER A 389 28.96 7.53 20.74
N GLU A 390 29.24 6.62 19.80
CA GLU A 390 30.15 6.87 18.68
C GLU A 390 29.46 7.78 17.64
N LYS A 391 30.24 8.56 16.88
CA LYS A 391 29.70 9.34 15.77
C LYS A 391 29.22 8.39 14.68
N LEU A 392 27.94 8.46 14.33
CA LEU A 392 27.31 7.67 13.27
C LEU A 392 26.56 8.56 12.30
N ARG A 393 26.42 8.08 11.07
CA ARG A 393 25.53 8.62 10.05
C ARG A 393 24.86 7.50 9.28
N LEU A 394 23.78 7.83 8.58
CA LEU A 394 23.16 6.95 7.60
C LEU A 394 23.95 7.07 6.29
N ASN A 395 24.53 5.97 5.82
CA ASN A 395 25.31 5.95 4.57
C ASN A 395 24.43 5.65 3.35
N HIS A 396 23.49 4.72 3.50
CA HIS A 396 22.69 4.21 2.40
C HIS A 396 21.27 3.89 2.84
N VAL A 397 20.32 4.18 1.96
CA VAL A 397 18.93 3.73 2.07
C VAL A 397 18.58 2.95 0.82
N ILE A 398 18.68 1.63 0.91
CA ILE A 398 18.50 0.71 -0.21
C ILE A 398 17.07 0.21 -0.19
N HIS A 399 16.33 0.51 -1.25
CA HIS A 399 14.94 0.11 -1.38
C HIS A 399 14.71 -0.77 -2.61
N LYS A 400 13.95 -1.85 -2.42
CA LYS A 400 13.60 -2.76 -3.50
C LYS A 400 12.17 -3.29 -3.41
N THR A 401 11.49 -3.35 -4.54
CA THR A 401 10.09 -3.75 -4.61
C THR A 401 9.80 -4.72 -5.73
N PHE A 402 8.80 -5.56 -5.47
CA PHE A 402 8.30 -6.56 -6.40
C PHE A 402 6.78 -6.56 -6.38
N LEU A 403 6.17 -6.51 -7.56
CA LEU A 403 4.73 -6.65 -7.73
C LEU A 403 4.44 -7.63 -8.87
N GLU A 404 3.55 -8.58 -8.61
CA GLU A 404 3.05 -9.54 -9.60
C GLU A 404 1.53 -9.42 -9.69
N VAL A 405 1.04 -9.15 -10.91
CA VAL A 405 -0.38 -8.94 -11.23
C VAL A 405 -0.79 -10.01 -12.26
N GLN A 406 -1.60 -10.96 -11.81
CA GLN A 406 -2.05 -12.13 -12.58
C GLN A 406 -3.52 -12.45 -12.36
N GLU A 407 -4.05 -13.46 -13.04
CA GLU A 407 -5.48 -13.78 -13.07
C GLU A 407 -6.03 -14.31 -11.73
N ASP A 408 -5.16 -14.87 -10.88
CA ASP A 408 -5.52 -15.62 -9.66
C ASP A 408 -6.43 -14.86 -8.68
N GLY A 409 -7.39 -15.59 -8.13
CA GLY A 409 -8.32 -15.09 -7.11
C GLY A 409 -9.38 -16.12 -6.72
N MET A 410 -10.36 -15.69 -5.92
CA MET A 410 -11.32 -16.58 -5.25
C MET A 410 -12.55 -16.93 -6.11
N ALA A 411 -13.32 -15.93 -6.55
CA ALA A 411 -14.58 -16.13 -7.25
C ALA A 411 -14.43 -15.88 -8.75
N GLU A 412 -14.95 -16.78 -9.59
CA GLU A 412 -14.99 -16.58 -11.05
C GLU A 412 -15.75 -15.30 -11.42
N ALA A 413 -15.16 -14.50 -12.32
CA ALA A 413 -15.90 -13.50 -13.06
C ALA A 413 -17.14 -14.15 -13.70
N THR A 414 -18.27 -13.45 -13.74
CA THR A 414 -19.45 -13.95 -14.45
C THR A 414 -19.14 -14.08 -15.95
N THR A 415 -18.80 -15.29 -16.39
CA THR A 415 -18.42 -15.62 -17.78
C THR A 415 -19.57 -15.48 -18.78
N SER A 416 -20.82 -15.50 -18.30
CA SER A 416 -22.03 -15.42 -19.13
C SER A 416 -22.19 -14.11 -19.93
N GLY A 417 -21.35 -13.10 -19.68
CA GLY A 417 -21.34 -11.81 -20.40
C GLY A 417 -20.16 -11.60 -21.35
N LEU A 418 -19.10 -12.43 -21.31
CA LEU A 418 -17.89 -12.25 -22.14
C LEU A 418 -18.17 -12.44 -23.64
N ASN A 419 -19.15 -13.29 -23.99
CA ASN A 419 -19.64 -13.48 -25.37
C ASN A 419 -20.37 -12.25 -25.95
N ARG A 420 -20.51 -11.15 -25.19
CA ARG A 420 -21.19 -9.91 -25.60
C ARG A 420 -20.28 -8.67 -25.56
N LEU A 421 -18.97 -8.83 -25.43
CA LEU A 421 -18.03 -7.72 -25.61
C LEU A 421 -18.28 -7.07 -26.99
N GLY A 422 -18.74 -5.81 -27.01
CA GLY A 422 -19.14 -5.09 -28.22
C GLY A 422 -20.63 -4.77 -28.33
N ALA A 423 -21.45 -5.10 -27.33
CA ALA A 423 -22.84 -4.63 -27.28
C ALA A 423 -22.92 -3.12 -27.01
N PHE A 424 -23.78 -2.41 -27.74
CA PHE A 424 -24.04 -0.99 -27.53
C PHE A 424 -24.45 -0.70 -26.08
N GLY A 425 -23.75 0.24 -25.44
CA GLY A 425 -24.05 0.71 -24.07
C GLY A 425 -23.28 0.02 -22.95
N GLU A 426 -22.36 -0.90 -23.24
CA GLU A 426 -21.47 -1.45 -22.20
C GLU A 426 -20.35 -0.47 -21.83
N LYS A 427 -20.03 -0.37 -20.54
CA LYS A 427 -18.94 0.45 -20.02
C LYS A 427 -17.63 -0.35 -20.04
N TYR A 428 -16.54 0.32 -20.44
CA TYR A 428 -15.21 -0.26 -20.52
C TYR A 428 -14.22 0.55 -19.68
N PHE A 429 -13.38 -0.17 -18.95
CA PHE A 429 -12.18 0.37 -18.32
C PHE A 429 -11.00 -0.47 -18.82
N GLU A 430 -10.40 0.01 -19.90
CA GLU A 430 -9.34 -0.65 -20.64
C GLU A 430 -8.01 0.03 -20.32
N VAL A 431 -7.12 -0.70 -19.66
CA VAL A 431 -5.82 -0.23 -19.18
C VAL A 431 -4.78 -0.52 -20.25
N ASP A 432 -4.90 0.16 -21.39
CA ASP A 432 -4.09 -0.04 -22.59
C ASP A 432 -2.99 1.00 -22.79
N HIS A 433 -2.73 1.86 -21.81
CA HIS A 433 -1.73 2.91 -21.90
C HIS A 433 -1.25 3.32 -20.49
N PRO A 434 -0.29 4.26 -20.35
CA PRO A 434 0.36 4.52 -19.07
C PRO A 434 -0.61 4.92 -17.96
N PHE A 435 -0.42 4.33 -16.78
CA PHE A 435 -1.30 4.54 -15.62
C PHE A 435 -0.50 4.59 -14.32
N ILE A 436 -1.10 5.21 -13.30
CA ILE A 436 -0.63 5.15 -11.91
C ILE A 436 -1.50 4.15 -11.17
N PHE A 437 -0.93 3.42 -10.22
CA PHE A 437 -1.71 2.59 -9.32
C PHE A 437 -1.30 2.75 -7.87
N PHE A 438 -2.27 2.50 -6.99
CA PHE A 438 -2.08 2.41 -5.54
C PHE A 438 -2.48 1.03 -5.03
N LEU A 439 -1.69 0.51 -4.09
CA LEU A 439 -2.05 -0.67 -3.33
C LEU A 439 -2.38 -0.26 -1.90
N TRP A 440 -3.67 -0.10 -1.58
CA TRP A 440 -4.10 0.40 -0.28
C TRP A 440 -4.57 -0.74 0.62
N ASP A 441 -4.11 -0.78 1.87
CA ASP A 441 -4.59 -1.71 2.88
C ASP A 441 -5.54 -1.00 3.86
N TYR A 442 -6.83 -1.32 3.79
CA TYR A 442 -7.87 -0.75 4.65
C TYR A 442 -7.75 -1.21 6.11
N HIS A 443 -7.15 -2.37 6.35
CA HIS A 443 -7.05 -2.93 7.71
C HIS A 443 -6.06 -2.13 8.57
N SER A 444 -4.88 -1.84 8.04
CA SER A 444 -3.86 -0.98 8.64
C SER A 444 -4.10 0.51 8.36
N GLY A 445 -4.82 0.84 7.29
CA GLY A 445 -5.01 2.22 6.81
C GLY A 445 -3.83 2.74 6.00
N ILE A 446 -2.92 1.89 5.53
CA ILE A 446 -1.64 2.29 4.95
C ILE A 446 -1.61 2.02 3.46
N LEU A 447 -1.05 2.98 2.72
CA LEU A 447 -0.69 2.81 1.32
C LEU A 447 0.59 1.98 1.23
N LEU A 448 0.47 0.74 0.75
CA LEU A 448 1.57 -0.23 0.68
C LEU A 448 2.49 0.06 -0.51
N PHE A 449 1.93 0.36 -1.67
CA PHE A 449 2.67 0.68 -2.90
C PHE A 449 2.07 1.85 -3.65
N ILE A 450 2.94 2.62 -4.29
CA ILE A 450 2.62 3.45 -5.43
C ILE A 450 3.46 2.97 -6.61
N GLY A 451 2.86 2.91 -7.80
CA GLY A 451 3.63 2.71 -9.00
C GLY A 451 3.06 3.41 -10.22
N ARG A 452 3.93 3.59 -11.21
CA ARG A 452 3.62 4.08 -12.55
C ARG A 452 4.03 3.00 -13.54
N ILE A 453 3.14 2.69 -14.47
CA ILE A 453 3.41 1.77 -15.57
C ILE A 453 3.39 2.58 -16.86
N THR A 454 4.52 2.63 -17.59
CA THR A 454 4.63 3.23 -18.92
C THR A 454 4.92 2.20 -20.00
N ALA A 455 5.54 1.07 -19.63
CA ALA A 455 5.77 -0.09 -20.49
C ALA A 455 5.86 -1.36 -19.63
N PRO A 456 4.74 -2.06 -19.36
CA PRO A 456 4.75 -3.27 -18.53
C PRO A 456 5.61 -4.39 -19.13
N GLU A 457 6.41 -5.07 -18.30
CA GLU A 457 7.08 -6.32 -18.70
C GLU A 457 6.04 -7.46 -18.72
N PRO A 458 5.82 -8.14 -19.86
CA PRO A 458 4.82 -9.20 -19.95
C PRO A 458 5.21 -10.38 -19.06
N LEU A 459 4.29 -10.82 -18.21
CA LEU A 459 4.42 -12.08 -17.49
C LEU A 459 3.97 -13.22 -18.43
N ILE A 460 4.95 -13.96 -18.96
CA ILE A 460 4.72 -15.11 -19.85
C ILE A 460 4.95 -16.38 -19.01
N ASN A 461 3.91 -17.22 -18.90
CA ASN A 461 3.95 -18.48 -18.17
C ASN A 461 4.73 -19.56 -18.93
#